data_AF-A0AAN5D058-F1
#
_entry.id   AF-A0AAN5D058-F1
#
_cell.length_a   1.000
_cell.length_b   1.000
_cell.length_c   1.000
_cell.angle_alpha   90.00
_cell.angle_beta   90.00
_cell.angle_gamma   90.00
#
_symmetry.space_group_name_H-M   'P 1'
#
loop_
_entity.id
_entity.type
_entity.pdbx_description
1 polymer ?
#
loop_
_entity_poly.entity_id
_entity_poly.type
_entity_poly.pdbx_seq_one_letter_code
_entity_poly.pdbx_strand_id
1 'polypeptide(L)'
;VICTGTIFEEEYIKELLIKEGRLKRLHKYDSVYTAHADPADHVTLEGRIFVDQDFCHKMNGEKECDGVQHNLGIPSVRRRARDELYSTLINSMRGRTMFIISFSAGPIGGRYSLNAVQLTDCPYTVLTTRILSRVSSAVWDSIGSGDFIRCVHSVGAPRPVLGHFLYMWPSNSAQAFVLMNMKSKKIFSYGSAHFANAVCRSSMCLRVGSVVGREKGWQAESAAIIAISDPSGEEIFVSVQSAVGSGKNTIAMLQSTMPGWKV
;
A
#
# COMPACT_ATOMS: atom_id res chain seq x y z
N VAL A 1 8.08 2.37 17.65
CA VAL A 1 9.39 2.52 16.97
C VAL A 1 9.19 3.38 15.75
N ILE A 2 9.90 4.50 15.64
CA ILE A 2 9.86 5.35 14.45
C ILE A 2 10.87 4.79 13.45
N CYS A 3 10.42 4.52 12.23
CA CYS A 3 11.28 4.00 11.18
C CYS A 3 12.06 5.13 10.52
N THR A 4 13.36 4.94 10.37
CA THR A 4 14.32 5.88 9.81
C THR A 4 14.61 5.61 8.34
N GLY A 5 14.38 4.37 7.87
CA GLY A 5 14.78 3.96 6.54
C GLY A 5 16.29 3.84 6.38
N THR A 6 17.03 3.49 7.44
CA THR A 6 18.46 3.16 7.34
C THR A 6 18.70 1.71 6.94
N ILE A 7 19.89 1.40 6.44
CA ILE A 7 20.31 0.02 6.15
C ILE A 7 20.39 -0.80 7.45
N PHE A 8 20.84 -0.20 8.56
CA PHE A 8 20.89 -0.87 9.87
C PHE A 8 19.51 -1.28 10.37
N GLU A 9 18.50 -0.42 10.20
CA GLU A 9 17.11 -0.75 10.52
C GLU A 9 16.60 -1.91 9.65
N GLU A 10 16.90 -1.90 8.36
CA GLU A 10 16.52 -2.97 7.44
C GLU A 10 17.12 -4.32 7.85
N GLU A 11 18.42 -4.37 8.12
CA GLU A 11 19.11 -5.60 8.53
C GLU A 11 18.61 -6.10 9.90
N TYR A 12 18.41 -5.20 10.87
CA TYR A 12 17.81 -5.58 12.15
C TYR A 12 16.43 -6.22 12.00
N ILE A 13 15.56 -5.66 11.15
CA ILE A 13 14.22 -6.20 10.92
C ILE A 13 14.30 -7.55 10.17
N LYS A 14 15.21 -7.70 9.21
CA LYS A 14 15.45 -8.98 8.53
C LYS A 14 15.89 -10.05 9.53
N GLU A 15 16.88 -9.76 10.38
CA GLU A 15 17.37 -10.68 11.40
C GLU A 15 16.26 -11.08 12.39
N LEU A 16 15.45 -10.12 12.84
CA LEU A 16 14.29 -10.38 13.68
C LEU A 16 13.33 -11.38 13.01
N LEU A 17 12.95 -11.12 11.76
CA LEU A 17 12.02 -11.98 11.02
C LEU A 17 12.61 -13.36 10.72
N ILE A 18 13.92 -13.47 10.50
CA ILE A 18 14.61 -14.76 10.33
C ILE A 18 14.57 -15.55 11.64
N LYS A 19 14.89 -14.89 12.76
CA LYS A 19 14.83 -15.49 14.10
C LYS A 19 13.41 -15.95 14.47
N GLU A 20 12.40 -15.21 14.04
CA GLU A 20 10.98 -15.58 14.19
C GLU A 20 10.52 -16.68 13.21
N GLY A 21 11.36 -17.11 12.26
CA GLY A 21 11.01 -18.11 11.25
C GLY A 21 10.09 -17.60 10.13
N ARG A 22 9.92 -16.28 10.00
CA ARG A 22 9.03 -15.62 9.03
C ARG A 22 9.70 -15.26 7.72
N LEU A 23 11.03 -15.06 7.76
CA LEU A 23 11.86 -14.85 6.59
C LEU A 23 12.93 -15.93 6.50
N LYS A 24 13.25 -16.33 5.26
CA LYS A 24 14.36 -17.23 4.96
C LYS A 24 15.24 -16.61 3.88
N ARG A 25 16.55 -16.54 4.13
CA ARG A 25 17.52 -16.08 3.13
C ARG A 25 17.67 -17.13 2.02
N LEU A 26 17.68 -16.69 0.77
CA LEU A 26 17.96 -17.53 -0.39
C LEU A 26 19.44 -17.42 -0.75
N HIS A 27 20.27 -18.34 -0.22
CA HIS A 27 21.73 -18.32 -0.36
C HIS A 27 22.26 -18.37 -1.80
N LYS A 28 21.40 -18.70 -2.78
CA LYS A 28 21.76 -18.69 -4.21
C LYS A 28 21.90 -17.25 -4.77
N TYR A 29 21.33 -16.25 -4.10
CA TYR A 29 21.28 -14.87 -4.60
C TYR A 29 21.71 -13.88 -3.51
N ASP A 30 22.24 -12.74 -3.94
CA ASP A 30 22.64 -11.68 -3.02
C ASP A 30 21.42 -10.93 -2.49
N SER A 31 21.32 -10.84 -1.17
CA SER A 31 20.28 -10.07 -0.46
C SER A 31 18.84 -10.45 -0.82
N VAL A 32 18.58 -11.70 -1.25
CA VAL A 32 17.23 -12.20 -1.54
C VAL A 32 16.69 -13.02 -0.38
N TYR A 33 15.41 -12.79 -0.08
CA TYR A 33 14.68 -13.45 1.01
C TYR A 33 13.32 -13.95 0.51
N THR A 34 12.85 -15.04 1.10
CA THR A 34 11.48 -15.55 0.90
C THR A 34 10.68 -15.44 2.19
N ALA A 35 9.39 -15.13 2.05
CA ALA A 35 8.40 -15.18 3.11
C ALA A 35 7.27 -16.09 2.64
N HIS A 36 6.78 -16.96 3.53
CA HIS A 36 5.66 -17.83 3.23
C HIS A 36 4.44 -17.27 3.96
N ALA A 37 3.41 -16.90 3.20
CA ALA A 37 2.17 -16.38 3.75
C ALA A 37 1.22 -17.51 4.13
N ASP A 38 0.31 -17.22 5.06
CA ASP A 38 -0.85 -18.09 5.30
C ASP A 38 -1.69 -18.20 4.00
N PRO A 39 -2.10 -19.40 3.56
CA PRO A 39 -2.99 -19.55 2.40
C PRO A 39 -4.30 -18.76 2.50
N ALA A 40 -4.77 -18.42 3.70
CA ALA A 40 -5.93 -17.55 3.88
C ALA A 40 -5.61 -16.05 3.65
N ASP A 41 -4.33 -15.67 3.55
CA ASP A 41 -3.84 -14.30 3.39
C ASP A 41 -2.96 -14.15 2.13
N HIS A 42 -3.39 -14.73 1.00
CA HIS A 42 -2.59 -14.80 -0.22
C HIS A 42 -3.04 -13.82 -1.33
N VAL A 43 -4.18 -13.15 -1.18
CA VAL A 43 -4.79 -12.32 -2.22
C VAL A 43 -5.25 -10.95 -1.71
N THR A 44 -5.48 -10.06 -2.66
CA THR A 44 -6.17 -8.80 -2.42
C THR A 44 -7.59 -9.07 -1.89
N LEU A 45 -7.99 -8.29 -0.90
CA LEU A 45 -9.31 -8.38 -0.27
C LEU A 45 -10.40 -7.67 -1.08
N GLU A 46 -10.51 -7.92 -2.39
CA GLU A 46 -11.38 -7.12 -3.29
C GLU A 46 -12.83 -7.01 -2.80
N GLY A 47 -13.40 -8.08 -2.22
CA GLY A 47 -14.74 -8.11 -1.61
C GLY A 47 -14.84 -7.55 -0.18
N ARG A 48 -13.72 -7.08 0.40
CA ARG A 48 -13.63 -6.51 1.75
C ARG A 48 -12.87 -5.18 1.76
N ILE A 49 -12.80 -4.52 0.59
CA ILE A 49 -12.34 -3.14 0.46
C ILE A 49 -13.56 -2.22 0.45
N PHE A 50 -13.59 -1.30 1.41
CA PHE A 50 -14.69 -0.36 1.62
C PHE A 50 -14.16 1.07 1.52
N VAL A 51 -14.97 1.97 0.95
CA VAL A 51 -14.72 3.40 1.03
C VAL A 51 -15.85 4.06 1.83
N ASP A 52 -15.47 4.63 2.96
CA ASP A 52 -16.29 5.50 3.79
C ASP A 52 -16.31 6.90 3.16
N GLN A 53 -17.10 7.07 2.11
CA GLN A 53 -17.38 8.39 1.53
C GLN A 53 -18.61 8.97 2.22
N ASP A 54 -18.47 10.07 2.96
CA ASP A 54 -19.58 11.01 3.19
C ASP A 54 -19.90 11.84 1.91
N PHE A 55 -19.23 11.53 0.80
CA PHE A 55 -19.35 12.21 -0.47
C PHE A 55 -20.22 11.41 -1.46
N CYS A 56 -21.50 11.75 -1.57
CA CYS A 56 -22.23 11.57 -2.83
C CYS A 56 -22.09 12.89 -3.59
N HIS A 57 -21.33 12.91 -4.68
CA HIS A 57 -21.40 14.06 -5.59
C HIS A 57 -22.70 13.91 -6.40
N LYS A 58 -23.41 15.02 -6.61
CA LYS A 58 -24.42 15.06 -7.67
C LYS A 58 -23.68 15.32 -8.98
N MET A 59 -23.50 14.30 -9.81
CA MET A 59 -23.22 14.49 -11.24
C MET A 59 -24.58 14.56 -11.93
N ASN A 60 -24.88 15.67 -12.63
CA ASN A 60 -26.12 15.82 -13.41
C ASN A 60 -27.45 15.58 -12.64
N GLY A 61 -27.49 15.89 -11.34
CA GLY A 61 -28.70 15.68 -10.52
C GLY A 61 -28.87 14.25 -9.99
N GLU A 62 -28.04 13.31 -10.43
CA GLU A 62 -28.00 11.93 -9.94
C GLU A 62 -26.88 11.77 -8.90
N LYS A 63 -27.15 11.01 -7.83
CA LYS A 63 -26.17 10.70 -6.79
C LYS A 63 -25.26 9.57 -7.29
N GLU A 64 -24.22 9.90 -8.04
CA GLU A 64 -23.16 8.95 -8.34
C GLU A 64 -22.05 9.05 -7.28
N CYS A 65 -21.63 7.89 -6.78
CA CYS A 65 -20.45 7.79 -5.93
C CYS A 65 -19.25 7.55 -6.87
N ASP A 66 -18.26 8.44 -6.85
CA ASP A 66 -17.01 8.24 -7.58
C ASP A 66 -16.29 7.03 -6.96
N GLY A 67 -16.47 5.86 -7.58
CA GLY A 67 -15.89 4.60 -7.11
C GLY A 67 -16.44 3.39 -7.85
N VAL A 68 -15.68 2.95 -8.86
CA VAL A 68 -15.85 1.69 -9.58
C VAL A 68 -16.05 0.51 -8.59
N GLN A 69 -17.19 -0.18 -8.71
CA GLN A 69 -17.48 -1.59 -8.34
C GLN A 69 -16.90 -2.26 -7.06
N HIS A 70 -16.39 -1.52 -6.08
CA HIS A 70 -16.13 -2.07 -4.75
C HIS A 70 -17.35 -1.85 -3.85
N ASN A 71 -17.45 -2.51 -2.69
CA ASN A 71 -18.63 -2.53 -1.80
C ASN A 71 -19.00 -1.14 -1.25
N LEU A 72 -19.57 -0.30 -2.11
CA LEU A 72 -19.72 1.13 -1.96
C LEU A 72 -21.19 1.51 -2.00
N GLY A 73 -21.56 2.49 -1.19
CA GLY A 73 -22.83 3.21 -1.34
C GLY A 73 -23.90 2.89 -0.31
N ILE A 74 -23.97 1.68 0.27
CA ILE A 74 -25.04 1.37 1.24
C ILE A 74 -24.68 1.95 2.62
N PRO A 75 -25.45 2.91 3.18
CA PRO A 75 -25.14 3.55 4.47
C PRO A 75 -25.03 2.55 5.64
N SER A 76 -25.84 1.48 5.62
CA SER A 76 -25.79 0.42 6.64
C SER A 76 -24.49 -0.40 6.56
N VAL A 77 -23.97 -0.66 5.36
CA VAL A 77 -22.67 -1.33 5.16
C VAL A 77 -21.53 -0.44 5.65
N ARG A 78 -21.58 0.88 5.35
CA ARG A 78 -20.59 1.85 5.84
C ARG A 78 -20.57 1.97 7.36
N ARG A 79 -21.76 2.03 7.99
CA ARG A 79 -21.87 2.07 9.45
C ARG A 79 -21.29 0.79 10.07
N ARG A 80 -21.67 -0.38 9.54
CA ARG A 80 -21.13 -1.66 10.00
C ARG A 80 -19.62 -1.74 9.87
N ALA A 81 -19.04 -1.30 8.75
CA ALA A 81 -17.59 -1.30 8.55
C ALA A 81 -16.87 -0.35 9.54
N ARG A 82 -17.49 0.77 9.92
CA ARG A 82 -16.94 1.67 10.96
C ARG A 82 -17.02 1.03 12.35
N ASP A 83 -18.14 0.42 12.69
CA ASP A 83 -18.32 -0.26 13.99
C ASP A 83 -17.36 -1.46 14.11
N GLU A 84 -17.19 -2.22 13.02
CA GLU A 84 -16.19 -3.29 12.88
C GLU A 84 -14.77 -2.72 12.99
N LEU A 85 -14.46 -1.58 12.37
CA LEU A 85 -13.16 -0.92 12.51
C LEU A 85 -12.83 -0.58 13.97
N TYR A 86 -13.74 0.10 14.67
CA TYR A 86 -13.48 0.51 16.05
C TYR A 86 -13.32 -0.71 16.96
N SER A 87 -14.17 -1.72 16.81
CA SER A 87 -14.10 -2.93 17.62
C SER A 87 -12.84 -3.75 17.35
N THR A 88 -12.39 -3.84 16.09
CA THR A 88 -11.21 -4.64 15.72
C THR A 88 -9.88 -3.95 16.00
N LEU A 89 -9.76 -2.62 15.85
CA LEU A 89 -8.49 -1.92 16.08
C LEU A 89 -8.12 -1.76 17.55
N ILE A 90 -9.12 -1.68 18.44
CA ILE A 90 -8.87 -1.55 19.88
C ILE A 90 -8.03 -2.73 20.35
N ASN A 91 -6.87 -2.43 20.97
CA ASN A 91 -5.92 -3.42 21.47
C ASN A 91 -5.37 -4.40 20.41
N SER A 92 -5.59 -4.18 19.11
CA SER A 92 -5.16 -5.08 18.04
C SER A 92 -3.64 -5.33 18.02
N MET A 93 -2.86 -4.33 18.45
CA MET A 93 -1.40 -4.39 18.52
C MET A 93 -0.88 -4.75 19.93
N ARG A 94 -1.73 -5.19 20.86
CA ARG A 94 -1.32 -5.45 22.25
C ARG A 94 -0.14 -6.43 22.28
N GLY A 95 0.93 -6.06 22.97
CA GLY A 95 2.15 -6.87 23.07
C GLY A 95 2.96 -6.99 21.76
N ARG A 96 2.68 -6.15 20.77
CA ARG A 96 3.49 -5.99 19.55
C ARG A 96 4.06 -4.58 19.46
N THR A 97 5.17 -4.46 18.75
CA THR A 97 5.77 -3.16 18.46
C THR A 97 4.95 -2.44 17.41
N MET A 98 4.46 -1.24 17.71
CA MET A 98 3.95 -0.32 16.68
C MET A 98 5.12 0.37 15.98
N PHE A 99 5.27 0.12 14.68
CA PHE A 99 6.17 0.82 13.77
C PHE A 99 5.46 2.03 13.16
N ILE A 100 6.18 3.15 13.07
CA ILE A 100 5.72 4.41 12.49
C ILE A 100 6.57 4.66 11.24
N ILE A 101 5.98 4.46 10.06
CA ILE A 101 6.68 4.54 8.78
C ILE A 101 6.25 5.81 8.06
N SER A 102 7.12 6.80 7.97
CA SER A 102 6.95 7.93 7.05
C SER A 102 7.49 7.57 5.67
N PHE A 103 6.67 7.70 4.63
CA PHE A 103 7.10 7.42 3.26
C PHE A 103 6.53 8.39 2.24
N SER A 104 7.26 8.56 1.15
CA SER A 104 6.83 9.32 -0.02
C SER A 104 6.60 8.39 -1.21
N ALA A 105 5.42 8.48 -1.83
CA ALA A 105 5.15 7.94 -3.15
C ALA A 105 5.41 9.02 -4.20
N GLY A 106 6.54 8.88 -4.88
CA GLY A 106 7.13 9.94 -5.70
C GLY A 106 8.43 10.46 -5.08
N PRO A 107 9.25 11.24 -5.82
CA PRO A 107 10.44 11.86 -5.27
C PRO A 107 10.11 12.71 -4.04
N ILE A 108 10.93 12.65 -2.98
CA ILE A 108 10.67 13.43 -1.76
C ILE A 108 10.69 14.93 -2.13
N GLY A 109 9.66 15.67 -1.70
CA GLY A 109 9.46 17.08 -2.09
C GLY A 109 8.97 17.32 -3.52
N GLY A 110 8.71 16.25 -4.29
CA GLY A 110 8.18 16.36 -5.64
C GLY A 110 6.75 16.93 -5.68
N ARG A 111 6.45 17.73 -6.71
CA ARG A 111 5.16 18.42 -6.88
C ARG A 111 3.94 17.49 -6.84
N TYR A 112 4.07 16.29 -7.41
CA TYR A 112 3.00 15.28 -7.48
C TYR A 112 3.18 14.16 -6.44
N SER A 113 4.14 14.29 -5.54
CA SER A 113 4.42 13.26 -4.55
C SER A 113 3.36 13.26 -3.45
N LEU A 114 2.97 12.07 -3.05
CA LEU A 114 2.05 11.86 -1.93
C LEU A 114 2.83 11.34 -0.73
N ASN A 115 2.80 12.10 0.36
CA ASN A 115 3.44 11.72 1.62
C ASN A 115 2.42 11.05 2.54
N ALA A 116 2.85 10.02 3.25
CA ALA A 116 2.03 9.28 4.20
C ALA A 116 2.80 8.86 5.44
N VAL A 117 2.04 8.66 6.51
CA VAL A 117 2.52 8.01 7.74
C VAL A 117 1.68 6.77 7.96
N GLN A 118 2.34 5.62 8.00
CA GLN A 118 1.72 4.33 8.25
C GLN A 118 2.12 3.79 9.62
N LEU A 119 1.12 3.52 10.44
CA LEU A 119 1.26 2.74 11.67
C LEU A 119 1.07 1.26 11.36
N THR A 120 1.96 0.41 11.84
CA THR A 120 1.83 -1.05 11.68
C THR A 120 2.45 -1.83 12.81
N ASP A 121 1.88 -2.97 13.18
CA ASP A 121 2.49 -3.97 14.07
C ASP A 121 3.23 -5.10 13.34
N CYS A 122 3.46 -4.94 12.03
CA CYS A 122 4.04 -5.95 11.17
C CYS A 122 5.42 -5.53 10.63
N PRO A 123 6.52 -6.13 11.10
CA PRO A 123 7.87 -5.83 10.59
C PRO A 123 8.02 -6.17 9.09
N TYR A 124 7.32 -7.18 8.58
CA TYR A 124 7.31 -7.49 7.14
C TYR A 124 6.74 -6.31 6.32
N THR A 125 5.68 -5.67 6.80
CA THR A 125 5.11 -4.47 6.15
C THR A 125 6.11 -3.31 6.14
N VAL A 126 6.97 -3.16 7.15
CA VAL A 126 8.05 -2.16 7.16
C VAL A 126 9.01 -2.39 5.99
N LEU A 127 9.54 -3.62 5.86
CA LEU A 127 10.45 -3.98 4.77
C LEU A 127 9.82 -3.80 3.39
N THR A 128 8.58 -4.24 3.20
CA THR A 128 7.91 -4.13 1.91
C THR A 128 7.57 -2.68 1.57
N THR A 129 7.22 -1.85 2.56
CA THR A 129 7.00 -0.40 2.34
C THR A 129 8.28 0.30 1.90
N ARG A 130 9.42 -0.08 2.48
CA ARG A 130 10.75 0.42 2.11
C ARG A 130 11.16 0.04 0.68
N ILE A 131 10.86 -1.17 0.24
CA ILE A 131 11.12 -1.60 -1.15
C ILE A 131 10.24 -0.81 -2.12
N LEU A 132 8.95 -0.65 -1.78
CA LEU A 132 7.98 -0.06 -2.68
C LEU A 132 7.97 1.46 -2.66
N SER A 133 8.50 2.13 -1.65
CA SER A 133 8.36 3.59 -1.45
C SER A 133 9.60 4.20 -0.83
N ARG A 134 9.73 5.53 -0.87
CA ARG A 134 10.86 6.23 -0.26
C ARG A 134 10.60 6.41 1.24
N VAL A 135 11.18 5.54 2.06
CA VAL A 135 11.17 5.66 3.53
C VAL A 135 12.46 6.36 3.97
N SER A 136 12.34 7.52 4.59
CA SER A 136 13.48 8.32 5.06
C SER A 136 13.02 9.34 6.09
N SER A 137 13.91 9.74 7.00
CA SER A 137 13.68 10.89 7.88
C SER A 137 13.37 12.18 7.12
N ALA A 138 13.92 12.36 5.90
CA ALA A 138 13.66 13.52 5.05
C ALA A 138 12.18 13.65 4.62
N VAL A 139 11.38 12.57 4.75
CA VAL A 139 9.94 12.63 4.53
C VAL A 139 9.27 13.46 5.61
N TRP A 140 9.75 13.43 6.86
CA TRP A 140 9.22 14.29 7.93
C TRP A 140 9.45 15.76 7.61
N ASP A 141 10.64 16.12 7.13
CA ASP A 141 10.94 17.49 6.72
C ASP A 141 10.07 17.92 5.53
N SER A 142 9.85 17.01 4.57
CA SER A 142 8.96 17.25 3.43
C SER A 142 7.49 17.42 3.84
N ILE A 143 7.04 16.73 4.90
CA ILE A 143 5.70 16.92 5.48
C ILE A 143 5.63 18.26 6.20
N GLY A 144 6.60 18.58 7.06
CA GLY A 144 6.62 19.82 7.86
C GLY A 144 5.31 20.02 8.62
N SER A 145 4.69 21.19 8.45
CA SER A 145 3.34 21.50 8.96
C SER A 145 2.21 21.18 7.96
N GLY A 146 2.53 20.55 6.84
CA GLY A 146 1.58 20.19 5.79
C GLY A 146 0.74 18.96 6.11
N ASP A 147 -0.21 18.66 5.21
CA ASP A 147 -1.07 17.48 5.34
C ASP A 147 -0.41 16.23 4.72
N PHE A 148 -0.77 15.07 5.25
CA PHE A 148 -0.27 13.77 4.82
C PHE A 148 -1.37 12.72 4.92
N ILE A 149 -1.18 11.62 4.20
CA ILE A 149 -2.15 10.51 4.19
C ILE A 149 -1.89 9.63 5.42
N ARG A 150 -2.95 9.38 6.21
CA ARG A 150 -2.88 8.68 7.49
C ARG A 150 -3.25 7.22 7.29
N CYS A 151 -2.33 6.32 7.55
CA CYS A 151 -2.57 4.90 7.39
C CYS A 151 -2.42 4.17 8.73
N VAL A 152 -3.40 3.34 9.08
CA VAL A 152 -3.32 2.44 10.25
C VAL A 152 -3.52 1.03 9.76
N HIS A 153 -2.52 0.18 9.99
CA HIS A 153 -2.53 -1.22 9.61
C HIS A 153 -2.30 -2.07 10.85
N SER A 154 -3.09 -3.13 11.05
CA SER A 154 -2.82 -4.14 12.07
C SER A 154 -3.04 -5.53 11.49
N VAL A 155 -2.18 -6.49 11.82
CA VAL A 155 -2.40 -7.90 11.46
C VAL A 155 -3.52 -8.55 12.27
N GLY A 156 -4.02 -7.87 13.31
CA GLY A 156 -5.17 -8.33 14.10
C GLY A 156 -4.86 -9.53 14.99
N ALA A 157 -3.61 -9.66 15.45
CA ALA A 157 -3.10 -10.81 16.18
C ALA A 157 -2.44 -10.42 17.52
N PRO A 158 -3.17 -9.80 18.47
CA PRO A 158 -2.61 -9.34 19.75
C PRO A 158 -2.01 -10.48 20.57
N ARG A 159 -1.07 -10.16 21.47
CA ARG A 159 -0.48 -11.12 22.42
C ARG A 159 -1.26 -11.18 23.75
N PRO A 160 -1.32 -12.35 24.40
CA PRO A 160 -0.82 -13.65 23.94
C PRO A 160 -1.62 -14.16 22.73
N VAL A 161 -0.93 -14.79 21.77
CA VAL A 161 -1.57 -15.31 20.56
C VAL A 161 -2.42 -16.52 20.95
N LEU A 162 -3.69 -16.49 20.58
CA LEU A 162 -4.61 -17.62 20.74
C LEU A 162 -4.53 -18.48 19.46
N GLY A 163 -3.75 -19.55 19.50
CA GLY A 163 -3.59 -20.49 18.38
C GLY A 163 -2.22 -20.45 17.70
N HIS A 164 -2.08 -21.23 16.63
CA HIS A 164 -0.85 -21.32 15.84
C HIS A 164 -1.04 -20.64 14.48
N PHE A 165 -0.06 -19.85 14.06
CA PHE A 165 0.01 -19.30 12.71
C PHE A 165 0.72 -20.28 11.78
N LEU A 166 0.15 -20.53 10.60
CA LEU A 166 0.87 -21.21 9.54
C LEU A 166 2.04 -20.34 9.09
N TYR A 167 3.21 -20.95 8.88
CA TYR A 167 4.44 -20.28 8.46
C TYR A 167 4.86 -19.08 9.34
N MET A 168 4.43 -19.07 10.61
CA MET A 168 4.65 -17.94 11.52
C MET A 168 4.07 -16.61 10.99
N TRP A 169 3.09 -16.67 10.10
CA TRP A 169 2.47 -15.52 9.45
C TRP A 169 1.28 -15.00 10.27
N PRO A 170 1.43 -13.89 11.02
CA PRO A 170 0.33 -13.37 11.81
C PRO A 170 -0.71 -12.73 10.87
N SER A 171 -1.93 -13.26 10.89
CA SER A 171 -3.08 -12.67 10.22
C SER A 171 -4.36 -13.01 10.98
N ASN A 172 -5.39 -12.22 10.73
CA ASN A 172 -6.77 -12.50 11.12
C ASN A 172 -7.63 -12.44 9.85
N SER A 173 -7.32 -13.30 8.89
CA SER A 173 -7.87 -13.28 7.53
C SER A 173 -9.39 -13.37 7.51
N ALA A 174 -10.00 -14.06 8.48
CA ALA A 174 -11.46 -14.20 8.59
C ALA A 174 -12.18 -12.85 8.83
N GLN A 175 -11.52 -11.91 9.49
CA GLN A 175 -12.02 -10.56 9.77
C GLN A 175 -11.25 -9.50 8.98
N ALA A 176 -10.51 -9.88 7.94
CA ALA A 176 -9.67 -8.94 7.23
C ALA A 176 -10.49 -8.00 6.34
N PHE A 177 -10.14 -6.71 6.36
CA PHE A 177 -10.76 -5.69 5.52
C PHE A 177 -9.85 -4.46 5.37
N VAL A 178 -10.18 -3.63 4.38
CA VAL A 178 -9.58 -2.30 4.19
C VAL A 178 -10.70 -1.28 4.16
N LEU A 179 -10.63 -0.24 4.99
CA LEU A 179 -11.57 0.88 5.02
C LEU A 179 -10.84 2.17 4.69
N MET A 180 -11.37 2.95 3.75
CA MET A 180 -10.76 4.21 3.32
C MET A 180 -11.73 5.37 3.46
N ASN A 181 -11.30 6.44 4.11
CA ASN A 181 -12.02 7.71 4.10
C ASN A 181 -11.23 8.70 3.23
N MET A 182 -11.75 8.94 2.02
CA MET A 182 -11.05 9.66 0.96
C MET A 182 -10.89 11.14 1.30
N LYS A 183 -11.94 11.74 1.89
CA LYS A 183 -11.96 13.16 2.27
C LYS A 183 -10.94 13.48 3.37
N SER A 184 -10.92 12.65 4.41
CA SER A 184 -9.96 12.81 5.50
C SER A 184 -8.61 12.17 5.23
N LYS A 185 -8.42 11.56 4.03
CA LYS A 185 -7.20 10.87 3.60
C LYS A 185 -6.73 9.85 4.63
N LYS A 186 -7.66 9.05 5.15
CA LYS A 186 -7.41 8.00 6.13
C LYS A 186 -7.59 6.63 5.49
N ILE A 187 -6.65 5.73 5.74
CA ILE A 187 -6.68 4.36 5.26
C ILE A 187 -6.50 3.45 6.48
N PHE A 188 -7.42 2.51 6.66
CA PHE A 188 -7.37 1.52 7.72
C PHE A 188 -7.32 0.14 7.09
N SER A 189 -6.43 -0.71 7.57
CA SER A 189 -6.27 -2.09 7.13
C SER A 189 -6.16 -2.99 8.35
N TYR A 190 -6.92 -4.08 8.37
CA TYR A 190 -6.95 -5.00 9.49
C TYR A 190 -6.89 -6.45 9.00
N GLY A 191 -6.21 -7.30 9.75
CA GLY A 191 -6.29 -8.76 9.64
C GLY A 191 -5.46 -9.39 8.53
N SER A 192 -4.69 -8.62 7.75
CA SER A 192 -3.89 -9.11 6.62
C SER A 192 -2.48 -8.56 6.66
N ALA A 193 -1.47 -9.41 6.59
CA ALA A 193 -0.06 -9.01 6.41
C ALA A 193 0.36 -9.00 4.93
N HIS A 194 -0.50 -9.52 4.03
CA HIS A 194 -0.25 -9.51 2.59
C HIS A 194 -0.05 -8.09 2.06
N PHE A 195 1.00 -7.87 1.26
CA PHE A 195 1.45 -6.52 0.90
C PHE A 195 0.36 -5.68 0.22
N ALA A 196 -0.51 -6.29 -0.59
CA ALA A 196 -1.57 -5.57 -1.30
C ALA A 196 -2.61 -4.95 -0.36
N ASN A 197 -2.79 -5.53 0.83
CA ASN A 197 -3.74 -5.07 1.85
C ASN A 197 -3.02 -4.30 2.97
N ALA A 198 -1.83 -4.75 3.35
CA ALA A 198 -1.05 -4.19 4.45
C ALA A 198 -0.32 -2.90 4.08
N VAL A 199 0.24 -2.79 2.87
CA VAL A 199 1.01 -1.62 2.46
C VAL A 199 0.06 -0.55 1.92
N CYS A 200 0.04 0.60 2.60
CA CYS A 200 -0.89 1.68 2.29
C CYS A 200 -0.70 2.27 0.88
N ARG A 201 0.52 2.20 0.33
CA ARG A 201 0.91 2.81 -0.96
C ARG A 201 -0.08 2.52 -2.09
N SER A 202 -0.56 1.29 -2.26
CA SER A 202 -1.44 0.96 -3.40
C SER A 202 -2.77 1.70 -3.33
N SER A 203 -3.48 1.57 -2.20
CA SER A 203 -4.73 2.29 -1.92
C SER A 203 -4.53 3.80 -1.91
N MET A 204 -3.37 4.26 -1.44
CA MET A 204 -3.01 5.67 -1.41
C MET A 204 -2.84 6.25 -2.81
N CYS A 205 -2.00 5.65 -3.65
CA CYS A 205 -1.62 6.24 -4.94
C CYS A 205 -2.76 6.28 -5.95
N LEU A 206 -3.62 5.25 -5.97
CA LEU A 206 -4.72 5.18 -6.94
C LEU A 206 -6.01 5.75 -6.36
N ARG A 207 -6.47 5.24 -5.21
CA ARG A 207 -7.78 5.64 -4.68
C ARG A 207 -7.70 7.03 -4.09
N VAL A 208 -6.94 7.24 -3.01
CA VAL A 208 -6.83 8.59 -2.41
C VAL A 208 -6.21 9.58 -3.39
N GLY A 209 -5.23 9.13 -4.16
CA GLY A 209 -4.57 9.90 -5.19
C GLY A 209 -5.50 10.41 -6.29
N SER A 210 -6.52 9.66 -6.71
CA SER A 210 -7.46 10.14 -7.74
C SER A 210 -8.33 11.30 -7.24
N VAL A 211 -8.73 11.27 -5.97
CA VAL A 211 -9.48 12.37 -5.33
C VAL A 211 -8.57 13.59 -5.17
N VAL A 212 -7.36 13.41 -4.63
CA VAL A 212 -6.39 14.51 -4.47
C VAL A 212 -5.99 15.09 -5.84
N GLY A 213 -5.84 14.23 -6.84
CA GLY A 213 -5.53 14.61 -8.21
C GLY A 213 -6.62 15.51 -8.79
N ARG A 214 -7.88 15.07 -8.71
CA ARG A 214 -9.02 15.86 -9.16
C ARG A 214 -9.09 17.22 -8.48
N GLU A 215 -8.88 17.29 -7.16
CA GLU A 215 -8.85 18.55 -6.41
C GLU A 215 -7.72 19.49 -6.86
N LYS A 216 -6.58 18.94 -7.27
CA LYS A 216 -5.36 19.68 -7.61
C LYS A 216 -5.09 19.79 -9.12
N GLY A 217 -5.99 19.31 -9.98
CA GLY A 217 -5.86 19.37 -11.43
C GLY A 217 -4.84 18.40 -12.04
N TRP A 218 -4.63 17.21 -11.45
CA TRP A 218 -3.81 16.13 -12.02
C TRP A 218 -4.49 14.77 -11.90
N GLN A 219 -3.93 13.72 -12.52
CA GLN A 219 -4.57 12.39 -12.60
C GLN A 219 -3.73 11.32 -11.91
N ALA A 220 -4.41 10.37 -11.26
CA ALA A 220 -3.78 9.21 -10.64
C ALA A 220 -4.28 7.94 -11.32
N GLU A 221 -3.42 7.36 -12.16
CA GLU A 221 -3.81 6.28 -13.08
C GLU A 221 -3.02 4.99 -12.84
N SER A 222 -3.65 3.85 -13.11
CA SER A 222 -3.00 2.53 -13.09
C SER A 222 -2.27 2.28 -14.41
N ALA A 223 -1.17 3.03 -14.60
CA ALA A 223 -0.43 3.06 -15.86
C ALA A 223 1.05 2.72 -15.66
N ALA A 224 1.64 2.08 -16.67
CA ALA A 224 3.08 2.13 -16.89
C ALA A 224 3.43 3.41 -17.64
N ILE A 225 4.60 3.99 -17.35
CA ILE A 225 5.16 5.11 -18.10
C ILE A 225 6.46 4.60 -18.73
N ILE A 226 6.58 4.71 -20.04
CA ILE A 226 7.76 4.30 -20.81
C ILE A 226 8.27 5.46 -21.63
N ALA A 227 9.57 5.46 -21.90
CA ALA A 227 10.18 6.28 -22.92
C ALA A 227 10.41 5.40 -24.15
N ILE A 228 10.21 5.91 -25.35
CA ILE A 228 10.56 5.22 -26.59
C ILE A 228 11.50 6.14 -27.35
N SER A 229 12.72 5.68 -27.58
CA SER A 229 13.71 6.42 -28.36
C SER A 229 13.87 5.79 -29.74
N ASP A 230 13.84 6.61 -30.78
CA ASP A 230 14.08 6.18 -32.15
C ASP A 230 15.60 6.09 -32.46
N PRO A 231 16.00 5.55 -33.64
CA PRO A 231 17.40 5.48 -34.04
C PRO A 231 18.09 6.85 -34.24
N SER A 232 17.32 7.92 -34.42
CA SER A 232 17.85 9.29 -34.54
C SER A 232 18.12 9.94 -33.17
N GLY A 233 17.61 9.34 -32.10
CA GLY A 233 17.75 9.79 -30.72
C GLY A 233 16.56 10.64 -30.23
N GLU A 234 15.49 10.76 -31.02
CA GLU A 234 14.26 11.43 -30.59
C GLU A 234 13.50 10.52 -29.60
N GLU A 235 13.01 11.10 -28.51
CA GLU A 235 12.37 10.38 -27.42
C GLU A 235 10.93 10.87 -27.19
N ILE A 236 10.00 9.92 -27.10
CA ILE A 236 8.62 10.17 -26.71
C ILE A 236 8.27 9.42 -25.42
N PHE A 237 7.42 10.00 -24.59
CA PHE A 237 6.92 9.37 -23.37
C PHE A 237 5.49 8.91 -23.55
N VAL A 238 5.23 7.64 -23.22
CA VAL A 238 3.92 7.01 -23.41
C VAL A 238 3.41 6.47 -22.08
N SER A 239 2.14 6.70 -21.80
CA SER A 239 1.40 6.09 -20.69
C SER A 239 0.61 4.90 -21.22
N VAL A 240 0.79 3.72 -20.61
CA VAL A 240 0.13 2.48 -21.01
C VAL A 240 -0.75 1.97 -19.86
N GLN A 241 -2.06 2.00 -20.08
CA GLN A 241 -3.06 1.48 -19.15
C GLN A 241 -3.58 0.13 -19.66
N SER A 242 -3.64 -0.86 -18.76
CA SER A 242 -4.30 -2.14 -19.04
C SER A 242 -4.77 -2.79 -17.75
N ALA A 243 -5.58 -3.85 -17.84
CA ALA A 243 -6.08 -4.56 -16.66
C ALA A 243 -4.96 -5.27 -15.87
N VAL A 244 -5.29 -5.74 -14.67
CA VAL A 244 -4.37 -6.55 -13.86
C VAL A 244 -4.09 -7.86 -14.60
N GLY A 245 -2.82 -8.29 -14.65
CA GLY A 245 -2.41 -9.50 -15.38
C GLY A 245 -2.18 -9.32 -16.89
N SER A 246 -2.53 -8.16 -17.47
CA SER A 246 -2.42 -7.91 -18.92
C SER A 246 -1.02 -7.42 -19.39
N GLY A 247 0.05 -7.74 -18.67
CA GLY A 247 1.42 -7.50 -19.14
C GLY A 247 1.98 -6.08 -19.00
N LYS A 248 1.41 -5.19 -18.16
CA LYS A 248 1.95 -3.83 -17.94
C LYS A 248 3.45 -3.82 -17.60
N ASN A 249 3.89 -4.71 -16.71
CA ASN A 249 5.30 -4.79 -16.32
C ASN A 249 6.19 -5.26 -17.46
N THR A 250 5.68 -6.16 -18.32
CA THR A 250 6.39 -6.64 -19.51
C THR A 250 6.61 -5.50 -20.49
N ILE A 251 5.60 -4.64 -20.70
CA ILE A 251 5.73 -3.45 -21.55
C ILE A 251 6.69 -2.43 -20.93
N ALA A 252 6.62 -2.22 -19.61
CA ALA A 252 7.47 -1.27 -18.90
C ALA A 252 8.97 -1.65 -18.88
N MET A 253 9.29 -2.90 -19.16
CA MET A 253 10.66 -3.43 -19.19
C MET A 253 10.97 -4.06 -20.56
N LEU A 254 10.24 -3.65 -21.60
CA LEU A 254 10.37 -4.23 -22.93
C LEU A 254 11.78 -3.98 -23.46
N GLN A 255 12.43 -5.03 -23.95
CA GLN A 255 13.65 -4.89 -24.72
C GLN A 255 13.31 -4.87 -26.20
N SER A 256 13.61 -3.75 -26.86
CA SER A 256 13.39 -3.60 -28.30
C SER A 256 14.18 -4.66 -29.08
N THR A 257 13.50 -5.37 -29.98
CA THR A 257 14.13 -6.23 -30.98
C THR A 257 14.42 -5.50 -32.29
N MET A 258 13.97 -4.26 -32.42
CA MET A 258 14.18 -3.43 -33.61
C MET A 258 15.51 -2.68 -33.52
N PRO A 259 16.40 -2.76 -34.53
CA PRO A 259 17.68 -2.07 -34.52
C PRO A 259 17.53 -0.56 -34.32
N GLY A 260 18.32 -0.01 -33.38
CA GLY A 260 18.36 1.43 -33.08
C GLY A 260 17.24 1.94 -32.17
N TRP A 261 16.16 1.19 -31.96
CA TRP A 261 15.07 1.58 -31.06
C TRP A 261 15.35 1.19 -29.61
N LYS A 262 14.93 2.03 -28.66
CA LYS A 262 15.04 1.78 -27.22
C LYS A 262 13.70 2.01 -26.54
N VAL A 263 13.47 1.24 -25.47
CA VAL A 263 12.33 1.36 -24.54
C VAL A 263 12.87 1.35 -23.13
#